data_AF-A0A542YWP3-F1
#
_entry.id   AF-A0A542YWP3-F1
#
_cell.length_a   1.000
_cell.length_b   1.000
_cell.length_c   1.000
_cell.angle_alpha   90.00
_cell.angle_beta   90.00
_cell.angle_gamma   90.00
#
_symmetry.space_group_name_H-M   'P 1'
#
loop_
_entity.id
_entity.type
_entity.pdbx_description
1 polymer ?
#
loop_
_entity_poly.entity_id
_entity_poly.type
_entity_poly.pdbx_seq_one_letter_code
_entity_poly.pdbx_strand_id
1 'polypeptide(L)'
;MGRSKRPPRRDATRKRQALSIVPPARATATTIADGSEPPIDPVVGSLLADIALARDAFQAELVLCEVFRATQLGLPVGTDEEERLEMQSHLLHEVITHAGTLRSADALALLRVCSTLGPQTTREAARAEAGRLADAGVPDRPWAGLVGHPRLLSAWHYGDTFGEQESVGALFDYAGRDHAMMILIDHDLGGGVKDAWLAKGRRATDLRNRVASGLEDNPEAIFRDVDAADVVRVLDQALDRPACPREPDQIEDVACYLDLVRSRVDSLREPA
;
A
#
# COMPACT_ATOMS: atom_id res chain seq x y z
N MET A 1 -26.33 20.15 48.97
CA MET A 1 -26.55 20.24 47.51
C MET A 1 -25.25 20.65 46.84
N GLY A 2 -24.39 19.69 46.50
CA GLY A 2 -23.10 19.94 45.84
C GLY A 2 -23.18 19.57 44.36
N ARG A 3 -23.01 20.55 43.46
CA ARG A 3 -22.90 20.30 42.02
C ARG A 3 -21.44 19.96 41.69
N SER A 4 -21.22 18.69 41.38
CA SER A 4 -19.95 18.13 40.89
C SER A 4 -19.60 18.76 39.53
N LYS A 5 -18.43 19.41 39.45
CA LYS A 5 -17.81 19.83 38.18
C LYS A 5 -17.08 18.62 37.59
N ARG A 6 -17.56 18.11 36.46
CA ARG A 6 -16.82 17.17 35.60
C ARG A 6 -15.50 17.82 35.15
N PRO A 7 -14.35 17.13 35.20
CA PRO A 7 -13.13 17.64 34.61
C PRO A 7 -13.21 17.59 33.07
N PRO A 8 -12.47 18.45 32.35
CA PRO A 8 -12.47 18.45 30.90
C PRO A 8 -11.80 17.20 30.35
N ARG A 9 -12.37 16.63 29.28
CA ARG A 9 -11.72 15.60 28.45
C ARG A 9 -10.41 16.19 27.92
N ARG A 10 -9.29 15.55 28.24
CA ARG A 10 -7.98 15.89 27.69
C ARG A 10 -7.95 15.39 26.25
N ASP A 11 -8.01 16.32 25.29
CA ASP A 11 -7.57 16.05 23.93
C ASP A 11 -6.09 15.66 23.98
N ALA A 12 -5.81 14.38 23.72
CA ALA A 12 -4.46 13.87 23.58
C ALA A 12 -3.90 14.20 22.19
N THR A 13 -3.98 15.48 21.78
CA THR A 13 -3.13 16.01 20.70
C THR A 13 -1.72 16.24 21.25
N ARG A 14 -1.04 15.16 21.66
CA ARG A 14 0.39 15.22 21.99
C ARG A 14 1.14 15.25 20.67
N LYS A 15 1.68 16.43 20.36
CA LYS A 15 2.55 16.75 19.22
C LYS A 15 3.34 15.53 18.70
N ARG A 16 3.02 15.12 17.47
CA ARG A 16 3.83 14.27 16.59
C ARG A 16 5.30 14.67 16.73
N GLN A 17 6.17 13.77 17.20
CA GLN A 17 7.57 13.84 16.80
C GLN A 17 7.62 13.39 15.34
N ALA A 18 7.76 14.38 14.46
CA ALA A 18 7.87 14.19 13.03
C ALA A 18 9.10 13.33 12.71
N LEU A 19 8.88 12.03 12.48
CA LEU A 19 9.83 11.20 11.76
C LEU A 19 9.81 11.70 10.30
N SER A 20 10.79 12.54 9.95
CA SER A 20 10.92 13.18 8.64
C SER A 20 10.95 12.15 7.50
N ILE A 21 9.87 12.13 6.72
CA ILE A 21 9.61 11.29 5.54
C ILE A 21 10.45 11.78 4.35
N VAL A 22 10.91 10.87 3.50
CA VAL A 22 11.53 11.22 2.20
C VAL A 22 10.43 11.80 1.31
N PRO A 23 10.59 12.97 0.66
CA PRO A 23 9.57 13.45 -0.26
C PRO A 23 9.36 12.44 -1.40
N PRO A 24 8.11 12.11 -1.78
CA PRO A 24 7.85 11.29 -2.95
C PRO A 24 8.40 11.97 -4.21
N ALA A 25 8.83 11.16 -5.17
CA ALA A 25 9.19 11.66 -6.49
C ALA A 25 7.96 12.36 -7.09
N ARG A 26 8.17 13.56 -7.61
CA ARG A 26 7.12 14.44 -8.11
C ARG A 26 6.58 13.86 -9.42
N ALA A 27 5.51 13.06 -9.35
CA ALA A 27 4.71 12.75 -10.53
C ALA A 27 4.07 14.06 -11.02
N THR A 28 4.34 14.43 -12.26
CA THR A 28 3.64 15.53 -12.92
C THR A 28 2.20 15.12 -13.12
N ALA A 29 1.29 15.70 -12.32
CA ALA A 29 -0.14 15.58 -12.52
C ALA A 29 -0.47 16.12 -13.92
N THR A 30 -0.87 15.22 -14.82
CA THR A 30 -1.52 15.63 -16.07
C THR A 30 -2.93 16.06 -15.72
N THR A 31 -3.15 17.37 -15.62
CA THR A 31 -4.49 17.94 -15.46
C THR A 31 -5.27 17.71 -16.75
N ILE A 32 -6.31 16.87 -16.70
CA ILE A 32 -7.27 16.73 -17.80
C ILE A 32 -8.34 17.80 -17.63
N ALA A 33 -8.25 18.82 -18.47
CA ALA A 33 -9.34 19.75 -18.70
C ALA A 33 -10.22 19.15 -19.79
N ASP A 34 -11.50 18.95 -19.46
CA ASP A 34 -12.60 18.38 -20.26
C ASP A 34 -12.99 16.96 -19.82
N GLY A 35 -14.28 16.77 -19.52
CA GLY A 35 -14.84 15.59 -18.84
C GLY A 35 -14.88 14.31 -19.69
N SER A 36 -13.94 14.13 -20.62
CA SER A 36 -13.71 12.88 -21.33
C SER A 36 -12.73 12.01 -20.54
N GLU A 37 -13.06 10.73 -20.36
CA GLU A 37 -12.10 9.74 -19.87
C GLU A 37 -10.81 9.82 -20.72
N PRO A 38 -9.63 9.86 -20.08
CA PRO A 38 -8.38 9.85 -20.82
C PRO A 38 -8.32 8.62 -21.74
N PRO A 39 -7.80 8.76 -22.98
CA PRO A 39 -7.50 7.58 -23.77
C PRO A 39 -6.54 6.67 -22.99
N ILE A 40 -6.77 5.36 -23.03
CA ILE A 40 -5.99 4.38 -22.27
C ILE A 40 -4.53 4.31 -22.74
N ASP A 41 -4.28 4.58 -24.02
CA ASP A 41 -2.95 4.49 -24.66
C ASP A 41 -1.86 5.32 -23.93
N PRO A 42 -2.03 6.63 -23.65
CA PRO A 42 -1.04 7.39 -22.89
C PRO A 42 -0.87 6.92 -21.44
N VAL A 43 -1.93 6.43 -20.80
CA VAL A 43 -1.84 5.88 -19.43
C VAL A 43 -0.94 4.65 -19.43
N VAL A 44 -1.19 3.71 -20.34
CA VAL A 44 -0.37 2.51 -20.48
C VAL A 44 1.04 2.87 -20.94
N GLY A 45 1.20 3.82 -21.87
CA GLY A 45 2.51 4.31 -22.29
C GLY A 45 3.35 4.85 -21.13
N SER A 46 2.74 5.63 -20.22
CA SER A 46 3.41 6.14 -19.02
C SER A 46 3.79 5.00 -18.07
N LEU A 47 2.85 4.08 -17.79
CA LEU A 47 3.10 2.91 -16.95
C LEU A 47 4.27 2.06 -17.47
N LEU A 48 4.32 1.81 -18.78
CA LEU A 48 5.40 1.05 -19.39
C LEU A 48 6.75 1.75 -19.28
N ALA A 49 6.76 3.08 -19.44
CA ALA A 49 7.99 3.87 -19.27
C ALA A 49 8.52 3.77 -17.83
N ASP A 50 7.64 3.83 -16.83
CA ASP A 50 8.03 3.70 -15.42
C ASP A 50 8.45 2.27 -15.07
N ILE A 51 7.75 1.25 -15.58
CA ILE A 51 8.15 -0.16 -15.44
C ILE A 51 9.52 -0.43 -16.07
N ALA A 52 9.82 0.16 -17.22
CA ALA A 52 11.13 0.00 -17.87
C ALA A 52 12.28 0.51 -16.98
N LEU A 53 12.03 1.55 -16.18
CA LEU A 53 12.97 2.14 -15.23
C LEU A 53 13.10 1.35 -13.91
N ALA A 54 12.13 0.48 -13.59
CA ALA A 54 12.14 -0.31 -12.37
C ALA A 54 13.32 -1.31 -12.35
N ARG A 55 14.10 -1.24 -11.26
CA ARG A 55 15.32 -2.04 -11.07
C ARG A 55 15.12 -3.26 -10.19
N ASP A 56 14.02 -3.30 -9.45
CA ASP A 56 13.64 -4.40 -8.55
C ASP A 56 12.11 -4.53 -8.50
N ALA A 57 11.64 -5.66 -7.96
CA ALA A 57 10.22 -5.99 -7.87
C ALA A 57 9.44 -4.94 -7.07
N PHE A 58 10.02 -4.40 -6.00
CA PHE A 58 9.35 -3.39 -5.18
C PHE A 58 9.16 -2.06 -5.92
N GLN A 59 10.17 -1.60 -6.67
CA GLN A 59 10.01 -0.43 -7.51
C GLN A 59 8.91 -0.63 -8.54
N ALA A 60 8.81 -1.82 -9.13
CA ALA A 60 7.77 -2.14 -10.10
C ALA A 60 6.36 -2.13 -9.48
N GLU A 61 6.18 -2.70 -8.28
CA GLU A 61 4.91 -2.63 -7.55
C GLU A 61 4.48 -1.19 -7.28
N LEU A 62 5.43 -0.32 -6.90
CA LEU A 62 5.13 1.08 -6.61
C LEU A 62 4.69 1.88 -7.83
N VAL A 63 5.07 1.48 -9.04
CA VAL A 63 4.55 2.11 -10.27
C VAL A 63 3.02 2.00 -10.31
N LEU A 64 2.46 0.83 -9.97
CA LEU A 64 1.01 0.64 -9.97
C LEU A 64 0.33 1.30 -8.77
N CYS A 65 0.99 1.34 -7.60
CA CYS A 65 0.51 2.10 -6.43
C CYS A 65 0.29 3.59 -6.74
N GLU A 66 1.18 4.21 -7.52
CA GLU A 66 1.03 5.61 -7.92
C GLU A 66 -0.19 5.83 -8.83
N VAL A 67 -0.55 4.85 -9.66
CA VAL A 67 -1.78 4.90 -10.45
C VAL A 67 -3.00 4.78 -9.53
N PHE A 68 -2.99 3.87 -8.55
CA PHE A 68 -4.09 3.79 -7.58
C PHE A 68 -4.26 5.09 -6.81
N ARG A 69 -3.16 5.71 -6.36
CA ARG A 69 -3.19 7.03 -5.72
C ARG A 69 -3.85 8.06 -6.63
N ALA A 70 -3.38 8.19 -7.87
CA ALA A 70 -3.90 9.17 -8.81
C ALA A 70 -5.39 8.97 -9.11
N THR A 71 -5.82 7.72 -9.33
CA THR A 71 -7.22 7.38 -9.57
C THR A 71 -8.08 7.71 -8.35
N GLN A 72 -7.69 7.27 -7.16
CA GLN A 72 -8.47 7.46 -5.92
C GLN A 72 -8.61 8.94 -5.54
N LEU A 73 -7.56 9.75 -5.73
CA LEU A 73 -7.60 11.20 -5.46
C LEU A 73 -8.37 11.99 -6.54
N GLY A 74 -8.54 11.41 -7.72
CA GLY A 74 -9.34 12.00 -8.80
C GLY A 74 -10.85 11.79 -8.64
N LEU A 75 -11.28 10.92 -7.72
CA LEU A 75 -12.69 10.61 -7.53
C LEU A 75 -13.46 11.72 -6.80
N PRO A 76 -14.76 11.90 -7.11
CA PRO A 76 -15.61 12.81 -6.37
C PRO A 76 -15.61 12.53 -4.86
N VAL A 77 -15.73 13.59 -4.07
CA VAL A 77 -15.89 13.46 -2.62
C VAL A 77 -17.23 12.77 -2.34
N GLY A 78 -17.19 11.70 -1.55
CA GLY A 78 -18.39 10.94 -1.18
C GLY A 78 -18.73 9.77 -2.10
N THR A 79 -17.94 9.50 -3.15
CA THR A 79 -17.96 8.20 -3.84
C THR A 79 -17.86 7.10 -2.78
N ASP A 80 -18.72 6.11 -2.83
CA ASP A 80 -18.68 5.00 -1.88
C ASP A 80 -17.57 3.99 -2.23
N GLU A 81 -17.38 2.99 -1.37
CA GLU A 81 -16.30 2.01 -1.54
C GLU A 81 -16.57 1.03 -2.70
N GLU A 82 -17.83 0.71 -2.98
CA GLU A 82 -18.21 -0.19 -4.06
C GLU A 82 -17.95 0.45 -5.42
N GLU A 83 -18.43 1.69 -5.61
CA GLU A 83 -18.18 2.49 -6.82
C GLU A 83 -16.67 2.71 -7.04
N ARG A 84 -15.90 2.98 -5.97
CA ARG A 84 -14.43 3.07 -6.02
C ARG A 84 -13.80 1.80 -6.59
N LEU A 85 -14.21 0.64 -6.08
CA LEU A 85 -13.67 -0.66 -6.49
C LEU A 85 -14.06 -0.99 -7.92
N GLU A 86 -15.28 -0.65 -8.35
CA GLU A 86 -15.74 -0.83 -9.73
C GLU A 86 -14.91 0.01 -10.71
N MET A 87 -14.70 1.30 -10.41
CA MET A 87 -13.90 2.20 -11.24
C MET A 87 -12.44 1.76 -11.33
N GLN A 88 -11.85 1.35 -10.21
CA GLN A 88 -10.49 0.81 -10.20
C GLN A 88 -10.39 -0.50 -10.99
N SER A 89 -11.40 -1.37 -10.89
CA SER A 89 -11.46 -2.63 -11.64
C SER A 89 -11.57 -2.38 -13.14
N HIS A 90 -12.40 -1.42 -13.55
CA HIS A 90 -12.55 -1.02 -14.95
C HIS A 90 -11.22 -0.51 -15.53
N LEU A 91 -10.59 0.46 -14.87
CA LEU A 91 -9.30 0.99 -15.29
C LEU A 91 -8.23 -0.10 -15.43
N LEU A 92 -8.12 -0.98 -14.44
CA LEU A 92 -7.17 -2.10 -14.49
C LEU A 92 -7.47 -3.05 -15.64
N HIS A 93 -8.74 -3.34 -15.91
CA HIS A 93 -9.12 -4.20 -17.03
C HIS A 93 -8.69 -3.62 -18.38
N GLU A 94 -8.85 -2.31 -18.58
CA GLU A 94 -8.39 -1.63 -19.80
C GLU A 94 -6.86 -1.63 -19.92
N VAL A 95 -6.14 -1.33 -18.82
CA VAL A 95 -4.66 -1.40 -18.77
C VAL A 95 -4.17 -2.81 -19.12
N ILE A 96 -4.76 -3.84 -18.50
CA ILE A 96 -4.39 -5.25 -18.72
C ILE A 96 -4.66 -5.66 -20.16
N THR A 97 -5.84 -5.32 -20.69
CA THR A 97 -6.22 -5.65 -22.07
C THR A 97 -5.28 -4.99 -23.06
N HIS A 98 -5.02 -3.70 -22.91
CA HIS A 98 -4.12 -2.97 -23.80
C HIS A 98 -2.69 -3.52 -23.70
N ALA A 99 -2.14 -3.69 -22.50
CA ALA A 99 -0.81 -4.26 -22.30
C ALA A 99 -0.69 -5.68 -22.89
N GLY A 100 -1.73 -6.50 -22.82
CA GLY A 100 -1.79 -7.84 -23.42
C GLY A 100 -1.69 -7.85 -24.95
N THR A 101 -2.00 -6.75 -25.62
CA THR A 101 -1.78 -6.61 -27.07
C THR A 101 -0.32 -6.30 -27.42
N LEU A 102 0.47 -5.82 -26.46
CA LEU A 102 1.83 -5.38 -26.65
C LEU A 102 2.80 -6.53 -26.40
N ARG A 103 3.55 -6.92 -27.44
CA ARG A 103 4.54 -8.00 -27.37
C ARG A 103 5.90 -7.48 -26.89
N SER A 104 5.95 -6.86 -25.71
CA SER A 104 7.17 -6.28 -25.13
C SER A 104 7.46 -6.79 -23.72
N ALA A 105 8.74 -6.76 -23.32
CA ALA A 105 9.17 -7.16 -21.99
C ALA A 105 8.56 -6.27 -20.89
N ASP A 106 8.41 -4.96 -21.16
CA ASP A 106 7.83 -4.02 -20.21
C ASP A 106 6.33 -4.25 -20.03
N ALA A 107 5.62 -4.66 -21.09
CA ALA A 107 4.21 -5.04 -21.00
C ALA A 107 4.01 -6.33 -20.20
N LEU A 108 4.84 -7.34 -20.43
CA LEU A 108 4.84 -8.55 -19.61
C LEU A 108 5.12 -8.22 -18.13
N ALA A 109 6.11 -7.37 -17.86
CA ALA A 109 6.45 -6.95 -16.51
C ALA A 109 5.31 -6.17 -15.81
N LEU A 110 4.62 -5.28 -16.54
CA LEU A 110 3.44 -4.59 -16.02
C LEU A 110 2.33 -5.59 -15.67
N LEU A 111 2.04 -6.56 -16.54
CA LEU A 111 1.04 -7.60 -16.28
C LEU A 111 1.41 -8.48 -15.07
N ARG A 112 2.70 -8.76 -14.85
CA ARG A 112 3.18 -9.43 -13.64
C ARG A 112 2.84 -8.64 -12.38
N VAL A 113 3.05 -7.32 -12.38
CA VAL A 113 2.65 -6.44 -11.26
C VAL A 113 1.14 -6.43 -11.07
N CYS A 114 0.36 -6.23 -12.12
CA CYS A 114 -1.10 -6.27 -12.07
C CYS A 114 -1.66 -7.62 -11.59
N SER A 115 -0.90 -8.72 -11.70
CA SER A 115 -1.31 -10.03 -11.19
C SER A 115 -1.21 -10.19 -9.66
N THR A 116 -0.67 -9.17 -8.98
CA THR A 116 -0.41 -9.17 -7.52
C THR A 116 -1.17 -8.09 -6.77
N LEU A 117 -1.46 -6.94 -7.41
CA LEU A 117 -2.11 -5.79 -6.79
C LEU A 117 -3.50 -5.53 -7.38
N GLY A 118 -4.43 -5.11 -6.53
CA GLY A 118 -5.82 -4.79 -6.89
C GLY A 118 -6.80 -5.97 -6.73
N PRO A 119 -8.04 -5.82 -7.22
CA PRO A 119 -9.11 -6.81 -7.08
C PRO A 119 -8.75 -8.19 -7.65
N GLN A 120 -9.28 -9.26 -7.06
CA GLN A 120 -8.94 -10.63 -7.47
C GLN A 120 -9.23 -10.90 -8.97
N THR A 121 -10.34 -10.40 -9.50
CA THR A 121 -10.74 -10.57 -10.90
C THR A 121 -9.73 -9.97 -11.87
N THR A 122 -9.18 -8.79 -11.56
CA THR A 122 -8.16 -8.13 -12.41
C THR A 122 -6.80 -8.81 -12.24
N ARG A 123 -6.46 -9.29 -11.04
CA ARG A 123 -5.24 -10.10 -10.81
C ARG A 123 -5.23 -11.39 -11.64
N GLU A 124 -6.36 -12.08 -11.72
CA GLU A 124 -6.53 -13.30 -12.53
C GLU A 124 -6.40 -13.01 -14.03
N ALA A 125 -7.07 -11.95 -14.51
CA ALA A 125 -6.95 -11.52 -15.91
C ALA A 125 -5.51 -11.16 -16.28
N ALA A 126 -4.82 -10.39 -15.42
CA ALA A 126 -3.42 -10.03 -15.62
C ALA A 126 -2.50 -11.26 -15.65
N ARG A 127 -2.74 -12.25 -14.78
CA ARG A 127 -1.98 -13.52 -14.77
C ARG A 127 -2.17 -14.29 -16.07
N ALA A 128 -3.40 -14.35 -16.60
CA ALA A 128 -3.69 -15.01 -17.87
C ALA A 128 -2.96 -14.31 -19.03
N GLU A 129 -3.05 -12.98 -19.11
CA GLU A 129 -2.36 -12.17 -20.13
C GLU A 129 -0.84 -12.29 -20.07
N ALA A 130 -0.26 -12.23 -18.86
CA ALA A 130 1.17 -12.45 -18.65
C ALA A 130 1.60 -13.85 -19.13
N GLY A 131 0.79 -14.88 -18.85
CA GLY A 131 1.00 -16.24 -19.35
C GLY A 131 1.03 -16.29 -20.87
N ARG A 132 0.05 -15.67 -21.55
CA ARG A 132 0.00 -15.62 -23.02
C ARG A 132 1.24 -14.95 -23.62
N LEU A 133 1.72 -13.85 -23.06
CA LEU A 133 2.93 -13.18 -23.57
C LEU A 133 4.19 -14.01 -23.33
N ALA A 134 4.32 -14.64 -22.15
CA ALA A 134 5.43 -15.51 -21.82
C ALA A 134 5.48 -16.75 -22.73
N ASP A 135 4.35 -17.42 -22.97
CA ASP A 135 4.22 -18.57 -23.88
C ASP A 135 4.55 -18.18 -25.33
N ALA A 136 4.31 -16.92 -25.69
CA ALA A 136 4.66 -16.36 -26.98
C ALA A 136 6.14 -15.93 -27.10
N GLY A 137 6.95 -16.21 -26.07
CA GLY A 137 8.40 -16.01 -26.06
C GLY A 137 8.86 -14.60 -25.67
N VAL A 138 7.98 -13.77 -25.10
CA VAL A 138 8.38 -12.45 -24.59
C VAL A 138 9.30 -12.64 -23.38
N PRO A 139 10.51 -12.04 -23.35
CA PRO A 139 11.44 -12.21 -22.24
C PRO A 139 10.94 -11.47 -20.99
N ASP A 140 11.11 -12.09 -19.84
CA ASP A 140 10.73 -11.51 -18.55
C ASP A 140 11.87 -10.67 -17.93
N ARG A 141 11.52 -9.79 -16.98
CA ARG A 141 12.51 -9.01 -16.23
C ARG A 141 13.19 -9.90 -15.19
N PRO A 142 14.48 -9.69 -14.86
CA PRO A 142 15.18 -10.51 -13.86
C PRO A 142 14.50 -10.55 -12.48
N TRP A 143 13.77 -9.50 -12.12
CA TRP A 143 13.05 -9.39 -10.85
C TRP A 143 11.60 -9.88 -10.91
N ALA A 144 11.07 -10.22 -12.08
CA ALA A 144 9.63 -10.46 -12.27
C ALA A 144 9.09 -11.63 -11.46
N GLY A 145 9.86 -12.71 -11.31
CA GLY A 145 9.48 -13.87 -10.50
C GLY A 145 9.41 -13.59 -9.00
N LEU A 146 9.90 -12.43 -8.54
CA LEU A 146 9.82 -12.04 -7.14
C LEU A 146 8.57 -11.20 -6.83
N VAL A 147 7.94 -10.58 -7.82
CA VAL A 147 6.82 -9.63 -7.62
C VAL A 147 5.71 -10.27 -6.80
N GLY A 148 5.21 -9.57 -5.77
CA GLY A 148 4.18 -10.06 -4.86
C GLY A 148 4.67 -11.08 -3.82
N HIS A 149 5.91 -11.56 -3.89
CA HIS A 149 6.44 -12.60 -3.01
C HIS A 149 7.68 -12.13 -2.22
N PRO A 150 7.59 -11.03 -1.44
CA PRO A 150 8.71 -10.63 -0.61
C PRO A 150 8.86 -11.56 0.58
N ARG A 151 10.10 -11.74 1.05
CA ARG A 151 10.37 -12.50 2.27
C ARG A 151 10.20 -11.60 3.50
N LEU A 152 9.37 -12.01 4.46
CA LEU A 152 9.30 -11.34 5.76
C LEU A 152 10.60 -11.57 6.54
N LEU A 153 11.22 -10.49 7.03
CA LEU A 153 12.41 -10.53 7.87
C LEU A 153 12.08 -10.41 9.36
N SER A 154 11.18 -9.49 9.69
CA SER A 154 10.75 -9.21 11.07
C SER A 154 9.45 -8.43 11.04
N ALA A 155 8.62 -8.58 12.08
CA ALA A 155 7.45 -7.75 12.29
C ALA A 155 7.35 -7.31 13.75
N TRP A 156 6.68 -6.19 13.98
CA TRP A 156 6.45 -5.64 15.31
C TRP A 156 5.07 -5.00 15.38
N HIS A 157 4.55 -4.96 16.58
CA HIS A 157 3.28 -4.35 16.93
C HIS A 157 3.53 -3.33 18.04
N TYR A 158 2.90 -2.18 17.93
CA TYR A 158 2.83 -1.25 19.04
C TYR A 158 1.50 -0.54 19.10
N GLY A 159 1.12 -0.07 20.27
CA GLY A 159 -0.11 0.65 20.49
C GLY A 159 -0.12 1.29 21.87
N ASP A 160 -1.28 1.73 22.31
CA ASP A 160 -1.49 2.24 23.66
C ASP A 160 -2.21 1.22 24.56
N THR A 161 -2.12 1.40 25.87
CA THR A 161 -2.79 0.55 26.86
C THR A 161 -4.32 0.64 26.85
N PHE A 162 -4.89 1.65 26.18
CA PHE A 162 -6.34 1.85 26.07
C PHE A 162 -6.92 1.12 24.86
N GLY A 163 -6.08 0.74 23.89
CA GLY A 163 -6.48 0.10 22.64
C GLY A 163 -7.17 1.07 21.68
N GLU A 164 -6.96 2.39 21.82
CA GLU A 164 -7.57 3.38 20.93
C GLU A 164 -6.92 3.33 19.54
N GLN A 165 -5.59 3.26 19.51
CA GLN A 165 -4.82 3.07 18.28
C GLN A 165 -3.78 1.97 18.43
N GLU A 166 -3.57 1.27 17.32
CA GLU A 166 -2.47 0.32 17.20
C GLU A 166 -1.78 0.46 15.85
N SER A 167 -0.55 -0.02 15.77
CA SER A 167 0.27 0.00 14.58
C SER A 167 0.98 -1.33 14.40
N VAL A 168 1.06 -1.75 13.15
CA VAL A 168 1.80 -2.94 12.73
C VAL A 168 2.91 -2.49 11.80
N GLY A 169 4.12 -2.93 12.08
CA GLY A 169 5.28 -2.76 11.22
C GLY A 169 5.80 -4.10 10.72
N ALA A 170 6.18 -4.18 9.46
CA ALA A 170 6.76 -5.37 8.86
C ALA A 170 7.93 -4.99 7.95
N LEU A 171 9.06 -5.68 8.10
CA LEU A 171 10.24 -5.54 7.27
C LEU A 171 10.29 -6.71 6.28
N PHE A 172 10.41 -6.38 5.01
CA PHE A 172 10.38 -7.30 3.88
C PHE A 172 11.66 -7.18 3.04
N ASP A 173 12.00 -8.26 2.36
CA ASP A 173 13.16 -8.36 1.48
C ASP A 173 12.78 -8.90 0.10
N TYR A 174 13.27 -8.21 -0.94
CA TYR A 174 13.38 -8.75 -2.29
C TYR A 174 14.86 -8.99 -2.66
N ALA A 175 15.38 -10.17 -2.31
CA ALA A 175 16.72 -10.60 -2.70
C ALA A 175 17.84 -9.57 -2.40
N GLY A 176 17.86 -9.05 -1.16
CA GLY A 176 18.77 -8.01 -0.69
C GLY A 176 18.25 -6.57 -0.85
N ARG A 177 16.94 -6.40 -1.05
CA ARG A 177 16.28 -5.09 -1.21
C ARG A 177 15.21 -4.90 -0.15
N ASP A 178 15.65 -4.38 0.99
CA ASP A 178 14.80 -4.20 2.15
C ASP A 178 13.83 -3.01 2.01
N HIS A 179 12.58 -3.27 2.37
CA HIS A 179 11.55 -2.26 2.55
C HIS A 179 10.71 -2.58 3.78
N ALA A 180 10.29 -1.55 4.51
CA ALA A 180 9.40 -1.69 5.65
C ALA A 180 8.06 -1.04 5.34
N MET A 181 7.00 -1.67 5.83
CA MET A 181 5.63 -1.18 5.78
C MET A 181 5.15 -0.91 7.19
N MET A 182 4.52 0.24 7.40
CA MET A 182 3.90 0.64 8.65
C MET A 182 2.44 0.94 8.39
N ILE A 183 1.57 0.42 9.25
CA ILE A 183 0.13 0.58 9.16
C ILE A 183 -0.36 1.09 10.51
N LEU A 184 -1.13 2.17 10.50
CA LEU A 184 -1.83 2.70 11.66
C LEU A 184 -3.31 2.33 11.56
N ILE A 185 -3.84 1.79 12.65
CA ILE A 185 -5.24 1.39 12.82
C ILE A 185 -5.83 2.25 13.93
N ASP A 186 -7.07 2.72 13.72
CA ASP A 186 -7.77 3.57 14.69
C ASP A 186 -9.16 3.02 15.00
N HIS A 187 -9.31 2.52 16.23
CA HIS A 187 -10.53 1.88 16.72
C HIS A 187 -11.63 2.88 17.06
N ASP A 188 -11.28 4.11 17.40
CA ASP A 188 -12.25 5.20 17.62
C ASP A 188 -12.90 5.67 16.29
N LEU A 189 -12.22 5.44 15.18
CA LEU A 189 -12.71 5.71 13.83
C LEU A 189 -13.24 4.47 13.09
N GLY A 190 -13.58 3.41 13.82
CA GLY A 190 -14.23 2.22 13.26
C GLY A 190 -13.31 1.03 13.01
N GLY A 191 -12.03 1.13 13.39
CA GLY A 191 -11.06 0.03 13.37
C GLY A 191 -10.41 -0.24 12.02
N GLY A 192 -10.58 0.66 11.04
CA GLY A 192 -9.95 0.55 9.73
C GLY A 192 -8.53 1.11 9.68
N VAL A 193 -7.89 0.96 8.51
CA VAL A 193 -6.59 1.56 8.23
C VAL A 193 -6.73 3.09 8.20
N LYS A 194 -6.05 3.77 9.12
CA LYS A 194 -6.01 5.23 9.21
C LYS A 194 -4.85 5.82 8.41
N ASP A 195 -3.73 5.13 8.38
CA ASP A 195 -2.52 5.58 7.69
C ASP A 195 -1.67 4.35 7.27
N ALA A 196 -0.91 4.48 6.19
CA ALA A 196 -0.03 3.43 5.70
C ALA A 196 1.17 4.03 4.98
N TRP A 197 2.39 3.77 5.44
CA TRP A 197 3.58 4.34 4.81
C TRP A 197 4.73 3.35 4.70
N LEU A 198 5.66 3.67 3.81
CA LEU A 198 6.79 2.80 3.47
C LEU A 198 8.12 3.44 3.80
N ALA A 199 9.10 2.62 4.14
CA ALA A 199 10.50 2.99 4.22
C ALA A 199 11.36 2.05 3.37
N LYS A 200 12.51 2.53 2.87
CA LYS A 200 13.43 1.75 2.04
C LYS A 200 14.86 1.81 2.56
N GLY A 201 15.64 0.77 2.24
CA GLY A 201 17.08 0.72 2.55
C GLY A 201 17.35 0.90 4.04
N ARG A 202 18.36 1.69 4.41
CA ARG A 202 18.72 1.91 5.84
C ARG A 202 17.56 2.43 6.70
N ARG A 203 16.65 3.21 6.10
CA ARG A 203 15.47 3.66 6.84
C ARG A 203 14.54 2.50 7.16
N ALA A 204 14.41 1.52 6.28
CA ALA A 204 13.63 0.31 6.55
C ALA A 204 14.28 -0.56 7.64
N THR A 205 15.56 -0.88 7.49
CA THR A 205 16.28 -1.81 8.39
C THR A 205 16.30 -1.34 9.83
N ASP A 206 16.41 -0.03 10.04
CA ASP A 206 16.52 0.55 11.38
C ASP A 206 15.14 0.94 11.96
N LEU A 207 14.05 0.75 11.21
CA LEU A 207 12.74 1.30 11.57
C LEU A 207 12.22 0.72 12.88
N ARG A 208 12.28 -0.60 13.04
CA ARG A 208 11.86 -1.31 14.27
C ARG A 208 12.56 -0.74 15.50
N ASN A 209 13.88 -0.57 15.43
CA ASN A 209 14.68 -0.04 16.55
C ASN A 209 14.35 1.42 16.85
N ARG A 210 14.18 2.26 15.82
CA ARG A 210 13.77 3.65 16.03
C ARG A 210 12.38 3.77 16.66
N VAL A 211 11.43 2.94 16.26
CA VAL A 211 10.09 2.90 16.85
C VAL A 211 10.17 2.45 18.30
N ALA A 212 10.88 1.35 18.59
CA ALA A 212 11.04 0.85 19.95
C ALA A 212 11.65 1.90 20.87
N SER A 213 12.76 2.53 20.47
CA SER A 213 13.40 3.58 21.27
C SER A 213 12.56 4.85 21.40
N GLY A 214 11.72 5.17 20.41
CA GLY A 214 10.76 6.27 20.52
C GLY A 214 9.65 6.03 21.55
N LEU A 215 9.44 4.78 21.97
CA LEU A 215 8.40 4.37 22.91
C LEU A 215 8.93 4.04 24.31
N GLU A 216 10.26 3.94 24.50
CA GLU A 216 10.90 3.55 25.77
C GLU A 216 10.45 4.39 26.98
N ASP A 217 10.28 5.70 26.79
CA ASP A 217 9.88 6.63 27.86
C ASP A 217 8.35 6.78 28.01
N ASN A 218 7.56 6.04 27.24
CA ASN A 218 6.09 6.10 27.29
C ASN A 218 5.52 4.92 28.11
N PRO A 219 5.12 5.12 29.38
CA PRO A 219 4.61 4.04 30.22
C PRO A 219 3.25 3.49 29.75
N GLU A 220 2.54 4.21 28.87
CA GLU A 220 1.27 3.79 28.27
C GLU A 220 1.47 3.09 26.92
N ALA A 221 2.71 2.99 26.41
CA ALA A 221 3.00 2.30 25.17
C ALA A 221 3.17 0.80 25.38
N ILE A 222 2.59 0.03 24.48
CA ILE A 222 2.86 -1.40 24.32
C ILE A 222 3.71 -1.54 23.07
N PHE A 223 4.81 -2.28 23.15
CA PHE A 223 5.64 -2.63 21.99
C PHE A 223 6.04 -4.11 22.10
N ARG A 224 5.92 -4.86 21.02
CA ARG A 224 6.33 -6.27 20.95
C ARG A 224 6.74 -6.65 19.53
N ASP A 225 7.71 -7.54 19.42
CA ASP A 225 7.92 -8.26 18.16
C ASP A 225 6.78 -9.27 17.97
N VAL A 226 6.38 -9.48 16.72
CA VAL A 226 5.28 -10.37 16.34
C VAL A 226 5.68 -11.24 15.16
N ASP A 227 4.98 -12.36 14.99
CA ASP A 227 5.16 -13.23 13.83
C ASP A 227 4.21 -12.89 12.67
N ALA A 228 4.33 -13.60 11.56
CA ALA A 228 3.49 -13.42 10.38
C ALA A 228 1.99 -13.66 10.67
N ALA A 229 1.67 -14.65 11.52
CA ALA A 229 0.28 -14.99 11.83
C ALA A 229 -0.40 -13.87 12.63
N ASP A 230 0.34 -13.24 13.55
CA ASP A 230 -0.12 -12.06 14.27
C ASP A 230 -0.34 -10.86 13.34
N VAL A 231 0.56 -10.61 12.39
CA VAL A 231 0.41 -9.55 11.38
C VAL A 231 -0.86 -9.77 10.55
N VAL A 232 -1.03 -10.98 10.00
CA VAL A 232 -2.21 -11.35 9.21
C VAL A 232 -3.48 -11.15 10.03
N ARG A 233 -3.52 -11.65 11.27
CA ARG A 233 -4.69 -11.52 12.14
C ARG A 233 -5.10 -10.07 12.40
N VAL A 234 -4.14 -9.19 12.71
CA VAL A 234 -4.43 -7.78 13.00
C VAL A 234 -4.85 -7.04 11.74
N LEU A 235 -4.13 -7.23 10.64
CA LEU A 235 -4.43 -6.53 9.39
C LEU A 235 -5.71 -7.03 8.72
N ASP A 236 -6.08 -8.30 8.84
CA ASP A 236 -7.37 -8.81 8.38
C ASP A 236 -8.54 -8.06 9.03
N GLN A 237 -8.48 -7.94 10.36
CA GLN A 237 -9.53 -7.24 11.11
C GLN A 237 -9.66 -5.77 10.70
N ALA A 238 -8.54 -5.12 10.37
CA ALA A 238 -8.54 -3.73 9.93
C ALA A 238 -8.96 -3.56 8.46
N LEU A 239 -8.57 -4.50 7.59
CA LEU A 239 -8.92 -4.48 6.16
C LEU A 239 -10.39 -4.87 5.91
N ASP A 240 -11.03 -5.57 6.85
CA ASP A 240 -12.48 -5.83 6.87
C ASP A 240 -13.32 -4.60 7.28
N ARG A 241 -12.66 -3.48 7.59
CA ARG A 241 -13.31 -2.20 7.95
C ARG A 241 -12.99 -1.13 6.89
N PRO A 242 -13.92 -0.19 6.64
CA PRO A 242 -13.62 0.96 5.79
C PRO A 242 -12.40 1.72 6.32
N ALA A 243 -11.46 2.06 5.43
CA ALA A 243 -10.32 2.88 5.79
C ALA A 243 -10.78 4.26 6.31
N CYS A 244 -10.05 4.81 7.29
CA CYS A 244 -10.45 6.01 8.02
C CYS A 244 -9.38 7.14 8.04
N PRO A 245 -8.67 7.44 6.93
CA PRO A 245 -7.71 8.55 6.90
C PRO A 245 -8.41 9.90 7.13
N ARG A 246 -7.72 10.82 7.81
CA ARG A 246 -8.28 12.14 8.17
C ARG A 246 -7.43 13.30 7.66
N GLU A 247 -6.12 13.17 7.78
CA GLU A 247 -5.18 14.20 7.34
C GLU A 247 -4.82 14.02 5.87
N PRO A 248 -4.43 15.09 5.15
CA PRO A 248 -4.10 14.99 3.73
C PRO A 248 -3.00 13.96 3.42
N ASP A 249 -1.95 13.87 4.25
CA ASP A 249 -0.89 12.87 4.12
C ASP A 249 -1.46 11.45 4.20
N GLN A 250 -2.33 11.20 5.18
CA GLN A 250 -2.99 9.91 5.38
C GLN A 250 -3.88 9.51 4.21
N ILE A 251 -4.61 10.46 3.64
CA ILE A 251 -5.49 10.22 2.49
C ILE A 251 -4.65 9.80 1.28
N GLU A 252 -3.56 10.51 1.00
CA GLU A 252 -2.65 10.16 -0.08
C GLU A 252 -1.97 8.80 0.13
N ASP A 253 -1.52 8.54 1.36
CA ASP A 253 -0.81 7.33 1.75
C ASP A 253 -1.72 6.09 1.67
N VAL A 254 -2.93 6.16 2.22
CA VAL A 254 -3.93 5.09 2.11
C VAL A 254 -4.32 4.86 0.65
N ALA A 255 -4.58 5.93 -0.12
CA ALA A 255 -4.91 5.81 -1.54
C ALA A 255 -3.79 5.14 -2.36
N CYS A 256 -2.53 5.32 -1.95
CA CYS A 256 -1.38 4.73 -2.64
C CYS A 256 -1.12 3.27 -2.26
N TYR A 257 -1.19 2.96 -0.96
CA TYR A 257 -0.58 1.74 -0.43
C TYR A 257 -1.57 0.69 0.05
N LEU A 258 -2.88 0.95 0.10
CA LEU A 258 -3.84 -0.02 0.66
C LEU A 258 -3.85 -1.37 -0.09
N ASP A 259 -3.77 -1.37 -1.42
CA ASP A 259 -3.70 -2.61 -2.19
C ASP A 259 -2.35 -3.32 -2.04
N LEU A 260 -1.27 -2.58 -1.78
CA LEU A 260 0.02 -3.16 -1.43
C LEU A 260 -0.05 -3.82 -0.04
N VAL A 261 -0.70 -3.19 0.94
CA VAL A 261 -0.94 -3.79 2.27
C VAL A 261 -1.70 -5.10 2.12
N ARG A 262 -2.80 -5.13 1.35
CA ARG A 262 -3.55 -6.36 1.05
C ARG A 262 -2.67 -7.43 0.42
N SER A 263 -1.87 -7.08 -0.59
CA SER A 263 -0.92 -7.99 -1.23
C SER A 263 0.11 -8.56 -0.25
N ARG A 264 0.62 -7.76 0.69
CA ARG A 264 1.54 -8.26 1.72
C ARG A 264 0.84 -9.21 2.67
N VAL A 265 -0.38 -8.92 3.10
CA VAL A 265 -1.16 -9.85 3.94
C VAL A 265 -1.38 -11.17 3.21
N ASP A 266 -1.76 -11.15 1.93
CA ASP A 266 -1.89 -12.35 1.10
C ASP A 266 -0.57 -13.14 1.06
N SER A 267 0.57 -12.47 0.81
CA SER A 267 1.89 -13.11 0.76
C SER A 267 2.32 -13.78 2.07
N LEU A 268 1.83 -13.30 3.22
CA LEU A 268 2.12 -13.87 4.53
C LEU A 268 1.28 -15.11 4.85
N ARG A 269 0.18 -15.34 4.12
CA ARG A 269 -0.64 -16.55 4.24
C ARG A 269 -0.07 -17.71 3.44
N GLU A 270 0.66 -17.41 2.37
CA GLU A 270 1.28 -18.43 1.53
C GLU A 270 2.43 -19.10 2.32
N PRO A 271 2.46 -20.45 2.40
CA PRO A 271 3.59 -21.13 3.00
C PRO A 271 4.84 -20.84 2.16
N ALA A 272 5.89 -20.35 2.83
CA ALA A 272 7.20 -20.05 2.24
C ALA A 272 7.90 -21.27 1.64
#